data_AF-L8FN41-F1
#
_entry.id   AF-L8FN41-F1
#
_cell.length_a   1.000
_cell.length_b   1.000
_cell.length_c   1.000
_cell.angle_alpha   90.00
_cell.angle_beta   90.00
_cell.angle_gamma   90.00
#
_symmetry.space_group_name_H-M   'P 1'
#
loop_
_entity.id
_entity.type
_entity.pdbx_description
1 polymer ?
#
loop_
_entity_poly.entity_id
_entity_poly.type
_entity_poly.pdbx_seq_one_letter_code
_entity_poly.pdbx_strand_id
1 'polypeptide(L)'
;MPQKQPILLEQRRALRAWAQKQHQKPTQKQCIEWFLQQYNHKLSQSTVSESLSHHFDSLDEAPNTNRARLRTGNWPEVEKLLLTWQLRIESNGGFTTGDLLQQKA
;
A
#
# COMPACT_ATOMS: atom_id res chain seq x y z
N MET A 1 -15.37 -15.79 -20.23
CA MET A 1 -15.75 -14.94 -19.07
C MET A 1 -14.73 -13.82 -18.95
N PRO A 2 -15.11 -12.52 -19.02
CA PRO A 2 -14.14 -11.44 -18.85
C PRO A 2 -13.59 -11.48 -17.42
N GLN A 3 -12.26 -11.61 -17.31
CA GLN A 3 -11.53 -11.59 -16.04
C GLN A 3 -11.73 -10.21 -15.39
N LYS A 4 -12.35 -10.16 -14.22
CA LYS A 4 -12.45 -8.94 -13.41
C LYS A 4 -11.04 -8.62 -12.91
N GLN A 5 -10.41 -7.59 -13.47
CA GLN A 5 -9.11 -7.17 -12.99
C GLN A 5 -9.27 -6.63 -11.54
N PRO A 6 -8.48 -7.13 -10.59
CA PRO A 6 -8.58 -6.70 -9.20
C PRO A 6 -8.11 -5.25 -9.05
N ILE A 7 -8.87 -4.44 -8.32
CA ILE A 7 -8.45 -3.08 -7.94
C ILE A 7 -7.34 -3.15 -6.90
N LEU A 8 -6.25 -2.42 -7.14
CA LEU A 8 -5.15 -2.30 -6.19
C LEU A 8 -5.60 -1.47 -4.96
N LEU A 9 -5.02 -1.75 -3.80
CA LEU A 9 -5.37 -1.05 -2.55
C LEU A 9 -5.16 0.47 -2.68
N GLU A 10 -4.06 0.88 -3.29
CA GLU A 10 -3.74 2.29 -3.56
C GLU A 10 -4.75 2.96 -4.50
N GLN A 11 -5.17 2.26 -5.56
CA GLN A 11 -6.17 2.76 -6.51
C GLN A 11 -7.54 2.91 -5.83
N ARG A 12 -7.90 1.97 -4.95
CA ARG A 12 -9.11 2.04 -4.13
C ARG A 12 -9.06 3.23 -3.18
N ARG A 13 -7.93 3.45 -2.50
CA ARG A 13 -7.73 4.60 -1.63
C ARG A 13 -7.86 5.93 -2.40
N ALA A 14 -7.25 6.02 -3.57
CA ALA A 14 -7.37 7.21 -4.42
C ALA A 14 -8.83 7.48 -4.83
N LEU A 15 -9.59 6.44 -5.16
CA LEU A 15 -11.02 6.55 -5.48
C LEU A 15 -11.83 7.08 -4.29
N ARG A 16 -11.56 6.57 -3.08
CA ARG A 16 -12.24 7.02 -1.86
C ARG A 16 -11.88 8.45 -1.49
N ALA A 17 -10.60 8.80 -1.54
CA ALA A 17 -10.12 10.16 -1.30
C ALA A 17 -10.72 11.16 -2.30
N TRP A 18 -10.81 10.79 -3.58
CA TRP A 18 -11.46 11.61 -4.59
C TRP A 18 -12.96 11.79 -4.30
N ALA A 19 -13.65 10.73 -3.89
CA ALA A 19 -15.07 10.78 -3.56
C ALA A 19 -15.37 11.66 -2.34
N GLN A 20 -14.51 11.62 -1.32
CA GLN A 20 -14.62 12.48 -0.12
C GLN A 20 -14.32 13.95 -0.41
N LYS A 21 -13.47 14.24 -1.39
CA LYS A 21 -13.18 15.60 -1.83
C LYS A 21 -14.36 16.28 -2.55
N GLN A 22 -15.32 15.50 -3.04
CA GLN A 22 -16.52 16.06 -3.69
C GLN A 22 -17.49 16.61 -2.64
N HIS A 23 -18.00 17.83 -2.87
CA HIS A 23 -18.96 18.49 -1.98
C HIS A 23 -20.31 17.76 -1.92
N GLN A 24 -20.66 17.01 -2.96
CA GLN A 24 -21.84 16.15 -3.04
C GLN A 24 -21.39 14.71 -3.29
N LYS A 25 -22.07 13.73 -2.67
CA LYS A 25 -21.80 12.29 -2.89
C LYS A 25 -21.80 11.99 -4.39
N PRO A 26 -20.65 11.64 -4.98
CA PRO A 26 -20.56 11.41 -6.41
C PRO A 26 -21.37 10.18 -6.80
N THR A 27 -22.00 10.24 -7.97
CA THR A 27 -22.75 9.11 -8.51
C THR A 27 -21.78 8.01 -8.91
N GLN A 28 -22.18 6.73 -8.80
CA GLN A 28 -21.34 5.61 -9.19
C GLN A 28 -20.81 5.72 -10.63
N LYS A 29 -21.58 6.30 -11.56
CA LYS A 29 -21.13 6.60 -12.93
C LYS A 29 -19.92 7.54 -12.96
N GLN A 30 -19.93 8.60 -12.14
CA GLN A 30 -18.83 9.56 -12.06
C GLN A 30 -17.57 8.92 -11.47
N CYS A 31 -17.73 8.05 -10.46
CA CYS A 31 -16.62 7.27 -9.93
C CYS A 31 -16.00 6.34 -10.98
N ILE A 32 -16.81 5.69 -11.81
CA ILE A 32 -16.32 4.81 -12.90
C ILE A 32 -15.58 5.64 -13.95
N GLU A 33 -16.14 6.79 -14.35
CA GLU A 33 -15.54 7.67 -15.36
C GLU A 33 -14.20 8.23 -14.87
N TRP A 34 -14.16 8.73 -13.63
CA TRP A 34 -12.92 9.21 -13.02
C TRP A 34 -11.86 8.10 -12.95
N PHE A 35 -12.25 6.89 -12.54
CA PHE A 35 -11.30 5.77 -12.45
C PHE A 35 -10.77 5.33 -13.81
N LEU A 36 -11.63 5.35 -14.84
CA LEU A 36 -11.23 5.07 -16.22
C LEU A 36 -10.24 6.13 -16.72
N GLN A 37 -10.46 7.41 -16.41
CA GLN A 37 -9.55 8.48 -16.81
C GLN A 37 -8.19 8.39 -16.11
N GLN A 38 -8.15 8.01 -14.82
CA GLN A 38 -6.91 7.97 -14.05
C GLN A 38 -6.07 6.72 -14.29
N TYR A 39 -6.71 5.55 -14.41
CA TYR A 39 -6.02 4.25 -14.45
C TYR A 39 -6.23 3.49 -15.75
N ASN A 40 -6.94 4.08 -16.72
CA ASN A 40 -7.33 3.44 -17.99
C ASN A 40 -7.99 2.05 -17.79
N HIS A 41 -8.70 1.91 -16.67
CA HIS A 41 -9.31 0.66 -16.23
C HIS A 41 -10.79 0.89 -15.97
N LYS A 42 -11.66 0.01 -16.47
CA LYS A 42 -13.11 0.13 -16.26
C LYS A 42 -13.59 -0.71 -15.07
N LEU A 43 -13.99 -0.06 -13.99
CA LEU A 43 -14.60 -0.75 -12.84
C LEU A 43 -16.06 -1.10 -13.10
N SER A 44 -16.53 -2.20 -12.49
CA SER A 44 -17.95 -2.49 -12.40
C SER A 44 -18.60 -1.68 -11.26
N GLN A 45 -19.90 -1.42 -11.42
CA GLN A 45 -20.71 -0.73 -10.42
C GLN A 45 -20.62 -1.40 -9.03
N SER A 46 -20.61 -2.74 -8.99
CA SER A 46 -20.43 -3.52 -7.75
C SER A 46 -19.11 -3.24 -7.05
N THR A 47 -18.00 -3.18 -7.80
CA THR A 47 -16.67 -2.90 -7.23
C THR A 47 -16.57 -1.47 -6.70
N VAL A 48 -17.23 -0.51 -7.36
CA VAL A 48 -17.30 0.88 -6.86
C VAL A 48 -18.11 0.94 -5.57
N SER A 49 -19.27 0.29 -5.53
CA SER A 49 -20.11 0.24 -4.32
C SER A 49 -19.39 -0.41 -3.15
N GLU A 50 -18.68 -1.52 -3.40
CA GLU A 50 -17.88 -2.20 -2.39
C GLU A 50 -16.72 -1.33 -1.92
N SER A 51 -16.02 -0.67 -2.85
CA SER A 51 -14.88 0.21 -2.54
C SER A 51 -15.27 1.44 -1.73
N LEU A 52 -16.48 1.98 -1.92
CA LEU A 52 -17.02 3.11 -1.16
C LEU A 52 -17.78 2.69 0.11
N SER A 53 -17.89 1.38 0.38
CA SER A 53 -18.57 0.87 1.58
C SER A 53 -17.73 1.05 2.85
N HIS A 54 -18.37 0.92 4.01
CA HIS A 54 -17.73 1.03 5.32
C HIS A 54 -16.60 0.01 5.55
N HIS A 55 -16.56 -1.08 4.76
CA HIS A 55 -15.51 -2.09 4.81
C HIS A 55 -14.12 -1.49 4.57
N PHE A 56 -14.03 -0.39 3.81
CA PHE A 56 -12.76 0.26 3.46
C PHE A 56 -12.56 1.63 4.10
N ASP A 57 -13.40 2.03 5.07
CA ASP A 57 -13.22 3.30 5.81
C ASP A 57 -11.86 3.35 6.53
N SER A 58 -11.35 2.20 6.97
CA SER A 58 -10.01 2.09 7.56
C SER A 58 -8.87 2.50 6.60
N LEU A 59 -9.09 2.51 5.28
CA LEU A 59 -8.09 2.97 4.31
C LEU A 59 -7.99 4.50 4.26
N ASP A 60 -9.00 5.21 4.75
CA ASP A 60 -9.02 6.67 4.76
C ASP A 60 -8.22 7.22 5.95
N GLU A 61 -8.26 6.53 7.10
CA GLU A 61 -7.53 6.92 8.32
C GLU A 61 -6.08 6.49 8.35
N ALA A 62 -5.69 5.47 7.57
CA ALA A 62 -4.31 5.00 7.58
C ALA A 62 -3.38 6.07 6.96
N PRO A 63 -2.51 6.75 7.73
CA PRO A 63 -1.43 7.52 7.12
C PRO A 63 -0.63 6.56 6.24
N ASN A 64 -0.02 7.11 5.21
CA ASN A 64 0.74 6.41 4.17
C ASN A 64 2.01 5.74 4.73
N THR A 65 1.90 4.97 5.81
CA THR A 65 2.93 4.05 6.21
C THR A 65 2.94 3.00 5.13
N ASN A 66 3.95 3.11 4.28
CA ASN A 66 4.65 2.04 3.59
C ASN A 66 5.04 0.93 4.61
N ARG A 67 4.07 0.39 5.34
CA ARG A 67 4.11 -0.95 5.88
C ARG A 67 3.92 -1.85 4.68
N ALA A 68 4.90 -1.83 3.77
CA ALA A 68 5.38 -3.06 3.15
C ALA A 68 5.28 -4.08 4.26
N ARG A 69 4.33 -5.02 4.13
CA ARG A 69 3.93 -5.92 5.21
C ARG A 69 5.23 -6.34 5.87
N LEU A 70 5.50 -5.81 7.07
CA LEU A 70 6.62 -6.27 7.87
C LEU A 70 6.15 -7.66 8.21
N ARG A 71 6.45 -8.60 7.31
CA ARG A 71 6.42 -10.01 7.56
C ARG A 71 7.44 -10.10 8.65
N THR A 72 6.97 -9.99 9.89
CA THR A 72 7.76 -10.19 11.09
C THR A 72 8.55 -11.43 10.80
N GLY A 73 9.85 -11.27 10.53
CA GLY A 73 10.71 -12.39 10.21
C GLY A 73 10.57 -13.38 11.36
N ASN A 74 10.67 -14.67 11.08
CA ASN A 74 10.59 -15.70 12.11
C ASN A 74 11.67 -15.55 13.21
N TRP A 75 12.56 -14.56 13.13
CA TRP A 75 13.74 -14.37 13.97
C TRP A 75 13.96 -12.91 14.37
N PRO A 76 13.08 -12.33 15.21
CA PRO A 76 13.21 -10.95 15.68
C PRO A 76 14.52 -10.69 16.44
N GLU A 77 15.09 -11.73 17.07
CA GLU A 77 16.38 -11.63 17.78
C GLU A 77 17.57 -11.50 16.81
N VAL A 78 17.51 -12.15 15.65
CA VAL A 78 18.56 -12.06 14.62
C VAL A 78 18.54 -10.67 13.97
N GLU A 79 17.34 -10.13 13.69
CA GLU A 79 17.19 -8.77 13.17
C GLU A 79 17.78 -7.71 14.13
N LYS A 80 17.53 -7.84 15.45
CA LYS A 80 18.12 -6.93 16.46
C LYS A 80 19.64 -7.01 16.49
N LEU A 81 20.21 -8.21 16.40
CA LEU A 81 21.66 -8.41 16.42
C LEU A 81 22.32 -7.81 15.17
N LEU A 82 21.72 -8.04 13.99
CA LEU A 82 22.20 -7.49 12.72
C LEU A 82 22.08 -5.96 12.69
N LEU A 83 20.99 -5.40 13.19
CA LEU A 83 20.81 -3.94 13.29
C LEU A 83 21.87 -3.31 14.21
N THR A 84 22.14 -3.94 15.36
CA THR A 84 23.18 -3.47 16.30
C THR A 84 24.57 -3.51 15.66
N TRP A 85 24.85 -4.55 14.88
CA TRP A 85 26.11 -4.69 14.15
C TRP A 85 26.24 -3.66 13.02
N GLN A 86 25.17 -3.44 12.25
CA GLN A 86 25.14 -2.45 11.17
C GLN A 86 25.39 -1.04 11.72
N LEU A 87 24.68 -0.64 12.78
CA LEU A 87 24.87 0.66 13.44
C LEU A 87 26.31 0.86 13.93
N ARG A 88 26.95 -0.22 14.40
CA ARG A 88 28.36 -0.18 14.84
C ARG A 88 29.32 0.01 13.68
N ILE A 89 29.04 -0.53 12.50
CA ILE A 89 29.87 -0.37 11.31
C ILE A 89 29.66 1.00 10.66
N GLU A 90 28.42 1.47 10.58
CA GLU A 90 28.10 2.81 10.07
C GLU A 90 28.75 3.90 10.95
N SER A 91 28.71 3.73 12.27
CA SER A 91 29.44 4.61 13.22
C SER A 91 30.96 4.57 13.03
N ASN A 92 31.49 3.53 12.39
CA ASN A 92 32.91 3.36 12.09
C ASN A 92 33.26 3.76 10.63
N GLY A 93 32.31 4.38 9.90
CA GLY A 93 32.51 4.88 8.54
C GLY A 93 32.44 3.81 7.43
N GLY A 94 32.00 2.59 7.74
CA GLY A 94 31.85 1.51 6.76
C GLY A 94 30.48 1.49 6.11
N PHE A 95 30.42 1.39 4.78
CA PHE A 95 29.20 1.05 4.04
C PHE A 95 28.99 -0.47 4.05
N THR A 96 27.87 -0.95 4.58
CA THR A 96 27.50 -2.37 4.53
C THR A 96 26.55 -2.62 3.34
N THR A 97 27.08 -3.27 2.30
CA THR A 97 26.29 -3.74 1.15
C THR A 97 25.59 -5.06 1.48
N GLY A 98 24.42 -5.33 0.89
CA GLY A 98 23.59 -6.49 1.17
C GLY A 98 24.30 -7.86 1.13
N ASP A 99 25.34 -8.01 0.31
CA ASP A 99 26.18 -9.22 0.25
C ASP A 99 26.97 -9.50 1.54
N LEU A 100 27.36 -8.46 2.28
CA LEU A 100 28.14 -8.56 3.51
C LEU A 100 27.26 -8.98 4.71
N LEU A 101 25.98 -8.63 4.66
CA LEU A 101 24.95 -9.12 5.59
C LEU A 101 24.65 -10.61 5.35
N GLN A 102 24.73 -11.09 4.10
CA GLN A 102 24.54 -12.51 3.77
C GLN A 102 25.70 -13.41 4.22
N GLN A 103 26.95 -12.93 4.21
CA GLN A 103 28.11 -13.70 4.71
C GLN A 103 28.16 -13.82 6.24
N LYS A 104 27.43 -12.96 6.96
CA LYS A 104 27.40 -12.92 8.43
C LYS A 104 26.22 -13.66 9.06
N ALA A 105 25.21 -14.02 8.26
CA ALA A 105 24.07 -14.84 8.65
C ALA A 105 24.44 -16.34 8.63
#